data_AF-A0A1R4HQW4-F1
#
_entry.id   AF-A0A1R4HQW4-F1
#
_cell.length_a   1.000
_cell.length_b   1.000
_cell.length_c   1.000
_cell.angle_alpha   90.00
_cell.angle_beta   90.00
_cell.angle_gamma   90.00
#
_symmetry.space_group_name_H-M   'P 1'
#
loop_
_entity.id
_entity.type
_entity.pdbx_description
1 polymer ?
#
loop_
_entity_poly.entity_id
_entity_poly.type
_entity_poly.pdbx_seq_one_letter_code
_entity_poly.pdbx_strand_id
1 'polypeptide(L)'
;MMKRNIFVVALEDKQRHAMETLREAKALNIHELLSVDTAVEAEELSFNQLFEETKAQLDSFSGSIDGIIAQWDFPTSVLSDHA
;
A
#
# COMPACT_ATOMS: atom_id res chain seq x y z
N MET A 1 -0.12 23.78 6.60
CA MET A 1 -0.60 23.04 5.42
C MET A 1 -1.18 21.72 5.89
N MET A 2 -2.30 21.27 5.32
CA MET A 2 -2.76 19.90 5.59
C MET A 2 -1.85 18.91 4.86
N LYS A 3 -1.44 17.85 5.56
CA LYS A 3 -0.66 16.77 4.96
C LYS A 3 -1.57 15.94 4.04
N ARG A 4 -1.01 15.43 2.94
CA ARG A 4 -1.71 14.50 2.04
C ARG A 4 -1.67 13.09 2.61
N ASN A 5 -2.81 12.40 2.66
CA ASN A 5 -2.89 11.03 3.14
C ASN A 5 -2.76 10.06 1.96
N ILE A 6 -1.67 9.30 1.96
CA ILE A 6 -1.35 8.33 0.93
C ILE A 6 -1.43 6.95 1.56
N PHE A 7 -2.22 6.07 0.95
CA PHE A 7 -2.37 4.67 1.35
C PHE A 7 -1.48 3.80 0.48
N VAL A 8 -0.77 2.85 1.08
CA VAL A 8 0.14 1.96 0.36
C VAL A 8 -0.25 0.52 0.66
N VAL A 9 -0.53 -0.24 -0.40
CA VAL A 9 -0.88 -1.65 -0.28
C VAL A 9 0.34 -2.46 0.10
N ALA A 10 0.23 -3.30 1.13
CA ALA A 10 1.32 -4.14 1.62
C ALA A 10 2.61 -3.32 1.86
N LEU A 11 2.50 -2.30 2.71
CA LEU A 11 3.59 -1.36 2.97
C LEU A 11 4.72 -2.03 3.77
N GLU A 12 5.86 -2.26 3.13
CA GLU A 12 7.03 -2.79 3.81
C GLU A 12 7.78 -1.71 4.61
N ASP A 13 8.44 -2.12 5.69
CA ASP A 13 9.26 -1.21 6.51
C ASP A 13 10.33 -0.49 5.67
N LYS A 14 10.98 -1.19 4.75
CA LYS A 14 11.99 -0.58 3.86
C LYS A 14 11.41 0.56 3.00
N GLN A 15 10.17 0.38 2.53
CA GLN A 15 9.46 1.39 1.73
C GLN A 15 9.06 2.57 2.62
N ARG A 16 8.59 2.31 3.84
CA ARG A 16 8.29 3.36 4.83
C ARG A 16 9.52 4.22 5.10
N HIS A 17 10.66 3.60 5.43
CA HIS A 17 11.92 4.32 5.67
C HIS A 17 12.35 5.12 4.44
N ALA A 18 12.23 4.56 3.23
CA ALA A 18 12.53 5.30 2.01
C ALA A 18 11.62 6.53 1.83
N MET A 19 10.32 6.41 2.09
CA MET A 19 9.36 7.51 2.01
C MET A 19 9.65 8.63 3.02
N GLU A 20 10.17 8.30 4.20
CA GLU A 20 10.59 9.28 5.20
C GLU A 20 11.78 10.15 4.75
N THR A 21 12.57 9.68 3.77
CA THR A 21 13.68 10.44 3.18
C THR A 21 13.24 11.43 2.09
N LEU A 22 11.99 11.39 1.64
CA LEU A 22 11.49 12.29 0.60
C LEU A 22 11.57 13.75 1.07
N ARG A 23 11.90 14.65 0.12
CA ARG A 23 11.92 16.10 0.38
C ARG A 23 10.58 16.58 0.96
N GLU A 24 9.48 16.02 0.48
CA GLU A 24 8.11 16.32 0.86
C GLU A 24 7.60 15.47 2.03
N ALA A 25 8.42 14.65 2.71
CA ALA A 25 7.96 13.73 3.76
C ALA A 25 7.12 14.43 4.85
N LYS A 26 7.45 15.68 5.20
CA LYS A 26 6.68 16.49 6.17
C LYS A 26 5.28 16.89 5.69
N ALA A 27 5.02 16.80 4.39
CA ALA A 27 3.74 17.10 3.75
C ALA A 27 2.92 15.83 3.43
N LEU A 28 3.40 14.66 3.84
CA LEU A 28 2.76 13.36 3.61
C LEU A 28 2.40 12.69 4.94
N ASN A 29 1.28 11.99 4.95
CA ASN A 29 0.92 10.95 5.92
C ASN A 29 0.83 9.64 5.15
N ILE A 30 1.65 8.67 5.52
CA ILE A 30 1.68 7.36 4.87
C ILE A 30 0.94 6.35 5.75
N HIS A 31 -0.12 5.79 5.18
CA HIS A 31 -0.97 4.78 5.80
C HIS A 31 -0.74 3.44 5.11
N GLU A 32 -0.71 2.37 5.88
CA GLU A 32 -0.79 1.01 5.33
C GLU A 32 -2.23 0.73 4.89
N LEU A 33 -2.40 -0.02 3.79
CA LEU A 33 -3.68 -0.51 3.31
C LEU A 33 -3.56 -2.00 3.04
N LEU A 34 -4.08 -2.84 3.94
CA LEU A 34 -3.73 -4.27 4.01
C LEU A 34 -2.22 -4.47 4.31
N SER A 35 -1.91 -5.38 5.24
CA SER A 35 -0.54 -5.73 5.55
C SER A 35 0.08 -6.61 4.46
N VAL A 36 1.41 -6.76 4.51
CA VAL A 36 2.14 -7.73 3.68
C VAL A 36 1.61 -9.15 3.91
N ASP A 37 1.41 -9.54 5.17
CA ASP A 37 0.87 -10.85 5.56
C ASP A 37 -0.50 -11.12 4.92
N THR A 38 -1.37 -10.10 4.88
CA THR A 38 -2.73 -10.23 4.35
C THR A 38 -2.77 -10.20 2.82
N ALA A 39 -2.01 -9.30 2.20
CA ALA A 39 -2.12 -9.06 0.76
C ALA A 39 -1.15 -9.88 -0.09
N VAL A 40 -0.07 -10.42 0.49
CA VAL A 40 1.03 -11.07 -0.23
C VAL A 40 1.33 -12.47 0.31
N GLU A 41 1.49 -12.61 1.63
CA GLU A 41 1.99 -13.85 2.24
C GLU A 41 0.88 -14.81 2.71
N ALA A 42 -0.38 -14.46 2.45
CA ALA A 42 -1.52 -15.28 2.84
C ALA A 42 -1.47 -16.66 2.14
N GLU A 43 -1.61 -17.73 2.94
CA GLU A 43 -1.64 -19.12 2.44
C GLU A 43 -2.81 -19.37 1.48
N GLU A 44 -3.96 -18.72 1.74
CA GLU A 44 -5.11 -18.69 0.85
C GLU A 44 -5.55 -17.23 0.60
N LEU A 45 -5.59 -16.83 -0.66
CA LEU A 45 -6.02 -15.48 -1.07
C LEU A 45 -7.48 -15.51 -1.54
N SER A 46 -8.33 -14.77 -0.82
CA SER A 46 -9.72 -14.51 -1.23
C SER A 46 -9.88 -13.06 -1.68
N PHE A 47 -10.06 -12.86 -2.99
CA PHE A 47 -10.27 -11.53 -3.56
C PHE A 47 -11.43 -10.78 -2.87
N ASN A 48 -12.55 -11.46 -2.62
CA ASN A 48 -13.72 -10.82 -2.02
C ASN A 48 -13.43 -10.35 -0.58
N GLN A 49 -12.68 -11.13 0.21
CA GLN A 49 -12.31 -10.74 1.56
C GLN A 49 -11.38 -9.52 1.53
N LEU A 50 -10.32 -9.58 0.71
CA LEU A 50 -9.39 -8.46 0.55
C LEU A 50 -10.07 -7.18 0.07
N PHE A 51 -11.03 -7.31 -0.86
CA PHE A 51 -11.80 -6.19 -1.36
C PHE A 51 -12.67 -5.55 -0.26
N GLU A 52 -13.41 -6.36 0.49
CA GLU A 52 -14.25 -5.85 1.58
C GLU A 52 -13.43 -5.24 2.72
N GLU A 53 -12.29 -5.84 3.08
CA GLU A 53 -11.37 -5.29 4.08
C GLU A 53 -10.76 -3.95 3.64
N THR A 54 -10.29 -3.88 2.39
CA THR A 54 -9.78 -2.63 1.80
C THR A 54 -10.84 -1.54 1.87
N LYS A 55 -12.06 -1.87 1.44
CA LYS A 55 -13.18 -0.93 1.45
C LYS A 55 -13.52 -0.49 2.86
N ALA A 56 -13.58 -1.41 3.82
CA ALA A 56 -13.84 -1.09 5.23
C ALA A 56 -12.77 -0.15 5.81
N GLN A 57 -11.49 -0.38 5.53
CA GLN A 57 -10.40 0.50 5.98
C GLN A 57 -10.55 1.92 5.40
N LEU A 58 -10.78 2.04 4.09
CA LEU A 58 -10.93 3.32 3.41
C LEU A 58 -12.20 4.07 3.86
N ASP A 59 -13.33 3.37 3.98
CA ASP A 59 -14.62 3.95 4.42
C ASP A 59 -14.56 4.41 5.90
N SER A 60 -13.73 3.78 6.72
CA SER A 60 -13.54 4.16 8.13
C SER A 60 -12.63 5.38 8.33
N PHE A 61 -11.88 5.78 7.30
CA PHE A 61 -10.93 6.88 7.39
C PHE A 61 -11.65 8.23 7.33
N SER A 62 -11.45 9.06 8.36
CA SER A 62 -12.14 10.36 8.48
C SER A 62 -11.50 11.51 7.69
N GLY A 63 -10.38 11.26 7.00
CA GLY A 63 -9.65 12.26 6.21
C GLY A 63 -9.81 12.09 4.70
N SER A 64 -9.19 12.98 3.92
CA SER A 64 -9.10 12.83 2.47
C SER A 64 -8.17 11.68 2.12
N ILE A 65 -8.59 10.78 1.22
CA ILE A 65 -7.70 9.81 0.57
C ILE A 65 -7.10 10.52 -0.64
N ASP A 66 -5.86 10.99 -0.51
CA ASP A 66 -5.20 11.81 -1.55
C ASP A 66 -4.43 10.95 -2.57
N GLY A 67 -4.25 9.66 -2.29
CA GLY A 67 -3.67 8.69 -3.21
C GLY A 67 -3.61 7.28 -2.63
N ILE A 68 -3.65 6.28 -3.52
CA ILE A 68 -3.43 4.87 -3.21
C ILE A 68 -2.30 4.35 -4.11
N ILE A 69 -1.31 3.69 -3.51
CA ILE A 69 -0.16 3.09 -4.21
C ILE A 69 -0.26 1.57 -4.05
N ALA A 70 -0.45 0.88 -5.17
CA ALA A 70 -0.44 -0.58 -5.24
C ALA A 70 0.79 -1.03 -6.02
N GLN A 71 1.97 -0.93 -5.40
CA GLN A 71 3.24 -1.27 -6.05
C GLN A 71 3.60 -2.74 -5.84
N TRP A 72 2.88 -3.64 -6.49
CA TRP A 72 3.27 -5.04 -6.65
C TRP A 72 3.01 -5.42 -8.12
N ASP A 73 3.99 -6.10 -8.73
CA ASP A 73 4.11 -6.49 -10.15
C ASP A 73 4.56 -5.46 -11.20
N PHE A 74 5.81 -4.97 -11.07
CA PHE A 74 6.61 -4.67 -12.28
C PHE A 74 8.15 -4.78 -12.07
N PRO A 75 8.86 -5.70 -12.75
CA PRO A 75 8.35 -6.93 -13.33
C PRO A 75 9.19 -8.18 -12.97
N THR A 76 8.74 -8.95 -11.98
CA THR A 76 9.21 -10.34 -11.81
C THR A 76 8.66 -11.22 -12.92
N SER A 77 7.42 -10.97 -13.36
CA SER A 77 6.74 -11.66 -14.46
C SER A 77 7.39 -11.50 -15.84
N VAL A 78 8.13 -10.40 -16.08
CA VAL A 78 8.89 -10.18 -17.33
C VAL A 78 10.31 -10.77 -17.25
N LEU A 79 10.86 -10.94 -16.04
CA LEU A 79 12.17 -11.56 -15.83
C LEU A 79 12.11 -13.09 -15.91
N SER A 80 11.00 -13.72 -15.51
CA SER A 80 10.82 -15.17 -15.61
C SER A 80 10.63 -15.70 -17.04
N ASP A 81 10.42 -14.83 -18.03
CA ASP A 81 10.40 -15.20 -19.46
C ASP A 81 11.82 -15.27 -20.08
N HIS A 82 12.86 -14.99 -19.29
CA HIS A 82 14.27 -15.06 -19.68
C HIS A 82 15.09 -16.11 -18.88
N ALA A 83 14.42 -16.99 -18.15
CA ALA A 83 15.05 -18.06 -17.34
C ALA A 83 14.80 -19.45 -17.93
#